data_AF-G2KQH6-F1
#
_entry.id   AF-G2KQH6-F1
#
_cell.length_a   1.000
_cell.length_b   1.000
_cell.length_c   1.000
_cell.angle_alpha   90.00
_cell.angle_beta   90.00
_cell.angle_gamma   90.00
#
_symmetry.space_group_name_H-M   'P 1'
#
loop_
_entity.id
_entity.type
_entity.pdbx_description
1 polymer ?
#
loop_
_entity_poly.entity_id
_entity_poly.type
_entity_poly.pdbx_seq_one_letter_code
_entity_poly.pdbx_strand_id
1 'polypeptide(L)'
;MWIVNFMRKYKRRLKGVFIIALLCVLMFSAAAHAHRPYLVKEGTLADPSGQIVLKGKLYGDGIFSTDPVTFELRNRYGAVLANTPVADHVAVFCPHASFCWAFPYGSTNPFVSGYKLDSENIDWEAGSQHDNERESLRRYLNDSNEKILHDYDLNYPEFTKDHSGFIEVKKALVISPILILFDKFFVLLFLFILTIVPFFLYWLFFRKKWTSNGHLKRMILVFGGMVMLGYSVCYCIVLVIIGFTFSTPVLCVLVAVICALTLGSGFLNKTNRLNSAG
;
A
#
# COMPACT_ATOMS: atom_id res chain seq x y z
N MET A 1 -4.39 -14.85 -43.67
CA MET A 1 -5.28 -15.71 -42.86
C MET A 1 -4.66 -16.25 -41.56
N TRP A 2 -3.37 -16.61 -41.54
CA TRP A 2 -2.69 -17.16 -40.33
C TRP A 2 -2.63 -16.21 -39.12
N ILE A 3 -2.48 -14.89 -39.37
CA ILE A 3 -2.45 -13.86 -38.32
C ILE A 3 -3.78 -13.78 -37.55
N VAL A 4 -4.92 -13.90 -38.24
CA VAL A 4 -6.26 -13.82 -37.62
C VAL A 4 -6.52 -15.01 -36.70
N ASN A 5 -6.13 -16.22 -37.12
CA ASN A 5 -6.25 -17.42 -36.29
C ASN A 5 -5.22 -17.45 -35.14
N PHE A 6 -4.03 -16.91 -35.35
CA PHE A 6 -3.05 -16.68 -34.29
C PHE A 6 -3.63 -15.73 -33.24
N MET A 7 -4.12 -14.55 -33.63
CA MET A 7 -4.72 -13.60 -32.70
C MET A 7 -5.94 -14.17 -31.97
N ARG A 8 -6.82 -14.95 -32.62
CA ARG A 8 -7.95 -15.60 -31.93
C ARG A 8 -7.52 -16.58 -30.84
N LYS A 9 -6.48 -17.39 -31.10
CA LYS A 9 -5.99 -18.38 -30.13
C LYS A 9 -5.31 -17.70 -28.93
N TYR A 10 -4.54 -16.64 -29.17
CA TYR A 10 -3.90 -15.87 -28.10
C TYR A 10 -4.88 -14.96 -27.36
N LYS A 11 -5.94 -14.46 -28.00
CA LYS A 11 -6.99 -13.64 -27.37
C LYS A 11 -7.67 -14.37 -26.20
N ARG A 12 -7.90 -15.69 -26.31
CA ARG A 12 -8.46 -16.47 -25.19
C ARG A 12 -7.47 -16.63 -24.03
N ARG A 13 -6.19 -16.86 -24.32
CA ARG A 13 -5.13 -16.97 -23.29
C ARG A 13 -4.86 -15.64 -22.60
N LEU A 14 -4.82 -14.54 -23.36
CA LEU A 14 -4.64 -13.19 -22.83
C LEU A 14 -5.80 -12.80 -21.89
N LYS A 15 -7.04 -13.13 -22.28
CA LYS A 15 -8.21 -12.93 -21.42
C LYS A 15 -8.10 -13.70 -20.10
N GLY A 16 -7.64 -14.96 -20.14
CA GLY A 16 -7.41 -15.75 -18.94
C GLY A 16 -6.37 -15.12 -18.01
N VAL A 17 -5.22 -14.72 -18.57
CA VAL A 17 -4.15 -14.04 -17.81
C VAL A 17 -4.66 -12.72 -17.20
N PHE A 18 -5.42 -11.93 -17.96
CA PHE A 18 -6.00 -10.68 -17.47
C PHE A 18 -6.99 -10.90 -16.33
N ILE A 19 -7.89 -11.89 -16.45
CA ILE A 19 -8.86 -12.22 -15.38
C ILE A 19 -8.13 -12.67 -14.12
N ILE A 20 -7.12 -13.54 -14.26
CA ILE A 20 -6.33 -14.02 -13.13
C ILE A 20 -5.57 -12.86 -12.47
N ALA A 21 -4.91 -12.00 -13.26
CA ALA A 21 -4.21 -10.83 -12.73
C ALA A 21 -5.17 -9.89 -11.98
N LEU A 22 -6.36 -9.62 -12.55
CA LEU A 22 -7.39 -8.82 -11.90
C LEU A 22 -7.86 -9.45 -10.58
N LEU A 23 -8.11 -10.76 -10.57
CA LEU A 23 -8.51 -11.49 -9.36
C LEU A 23 -7.42 -11.46 -8.30
N CYS A 24 -6.15 -11.61 -8.67
CA CYS A 24 -5.05 -11.47 -7.74
C CYS A 24 -4.99 -10.05 -7.15
N VAL A 25 -5.16 -9.01 -7.95
CA VAL A 25 -5.19 -7.61 -7.45
C VAL A 25 -6.33 -7.40 -6.47
N LEU A 26 -7.51 -7.93 -6.78
CA LEU A 26 -8.68 -7.80 -5.90
C LEU A 26 -8.52 -8.61 -4.62
N MET A 27 -7.94 -9.81 -4.67
CA MET A 27 -7.73 -10.66 -3.50
C MET A 27 -6.60 -10.18 -2.58
N PHE A 28 -5.63 -9.44 -3.12
CA PHE A 28 -4.41 -9.06 -2.40
C PHE A 28 -4.24 -7.55 -2.21
N SER A 29 -5.25 -6.77 -2.60
CA SER A 29 -5.41 -5.45 -1.99
C SER A 29 -5.66 -5.67 -0.51
N ALA A 30 -4.83 -5.08 0.35
CA ALA A 30 -5.13 -5.02 1.78
C ALA A 30 -6.56 -4.52 1.92
N ALA A 31 -7.39 -5.29 2.62
CA ALA A 31 -8.76 -4.87 2.89
C ALA A 31 -8.65 -3.59 3.73
N ALA A 32 -9.14 -2.49 3.17
CA ALA A 32 -9.41 -1.31 3.96
C ALA A 32 -10.51 -1.68 4.95
N HIS A 33 -10.12 -1.89 6.20
CA HIS A 33 -11.07 -2.14 7.27
C HIS A 33 -11.51 -0.77 7.78
N ALA A 34 -12.64 -0.29 7.26
CA ALA A 34 -13.29 0.87 7.87
C ALA A 34 -13.57 0.56 9.34
N HIS A 35 -13.08 1.44 10.21
CA HIS A 35 -13.27 1.33 11.65
C HIS A 35 -13.57 2.70 12.20
N ARG A 36 -14.27 2.72 13.35
CA ARG A 36 -14.45 3.94 14.12
C ARG A 36 -13.08 4.54 14.48
N PRO A 37 -12.94 5.88 14.50
CA PRO A 37 -11.71 6.52 14.97
C PRO A 37 -11.31 6.00 16.36
N TYR A 38 -10.02 5.82 16.60
CA TYR A 38 -9.50 5.31 17.86
C TYR A 38 -8.23 6.05 18.31
N LEU A 39 -8.11 6.29 19.60
CA LEU A 39 -6.95 6.93 20.22
C LEU A 39 -5.98 5.87 20.77
N VAL A 40 -4.71 5.94 20.37
CA VAL A 40 -3.63 5.12 20.89
C VAL A 40 -2.78 5.93 21.86
N LYS A 41 -2.65 5.46 23.11
CA LYS A 41 -1.89 6.10 24.18
C LYS A 41 -0.42 5.81 23.99
N GLU A 42 0.35 6.87 23.83
CA GLU A 42 1.81 6.84 23.70
C GLU A 42 2.49 7.13 25.05
N GLY A 43 1.71 7.44 26.09
CA GLY A 43 2.17 7.72 27.43
C GLY A 43 1.47 8.91 28.08
N THR A 44 2.08 9.43 29.13
CA THR A 44 1.61 10.63 29.84
C THR A 44 2.76 11.59 30.12
N LEU A 45 2.42 12.86 30.29
CA LEU A 45 3.32 13.96 30.66
C LEU A 45 2.73 14.68 31.87
N ALA A 46 3.56 15.43 32.58
CA ALA A 46 3.10 16.40 33.57
C ALA A 46 3.01 17.78 32.91
N ASP A 47 1.92 18.48 33.15
CA ASP A 47 1.81 19.91 32.86
C ASP A 47 2.61 20.75 33.89
N PRO A 48 2.74 22.08 33.71
CA PRO A 48 3.46 22.94 34.66
C PRO A 48 2.89 22.93 36.08
N SER A 49 1.61 22.56 36.25
CA SER A 49 0.94 22.44 37.55
C SER A 49 1.06 21.04 38.17
N GLY A 50 1.73 20.11 37.49
CA GLY A 50 1.90 18.71 37.91
C GLY A 50 0.70 17.81 37.56
N GLN A 51 -0.28 18.29 36.80
CA GLN A 51 -1.40 17.47 36.34
C GLN A 51 -1.00 16.59 35.16
N ILE A 52 -1.72 15.48 35.02
CA ILE A 52 -1.47 14.49 33.97
C ILE A 52 -2.05 14.98 32.64
N VAL A 53 -1.19 14.95 31.62
CA VAL A 53 -1.51 15.18 30.21
C VAL A 53 -1.30 13.86 29.47
N LEU A 54 -2.33 13.41 28.76
CA LEU A 54 -2.26 12.25 27.88
C LEU A 54 -1.61 12.66 26.56
N LYS A 55 -0.64 11.86 26.10
CA LYS A 55 -0.11 11.92 24.74
C LYS A 55 -0.64 10.73 23.94
N GLY A 56 -1.27 11.00 22.80
CA GLY A 56 -1.85 9.93 22.00
C GLY A 56 -1.90 10.24 20.51
N LYS A 57 -1.99 9.18 19.71
CA LYS A 57 -2.24 9.24 18.28
C LYS A 57 -3.69 8.90 18.02
N LEU A 58 -4.44 9.86 17.51
CA LEU A 58 -5.80 9.66 17.04
C LEU A 58 -5.76 9.15 15.60
N TYR A 59 -6.17 7.91 15.41
CA TYR A 59 -6.38 7.29 14.11
C TYR A 59 -7.82 7.60 13.68
N GLY A 60 -7.99 8.28 12.56
CA GLY A 60 -9.30 8.54 11.95
C GLY A 60 -9.91 7.29 11.32
N ASP A 61 -11.07 7.44 10.69
CA ASP A 61 -11.66 6.35 9.90
C ASP A 61 -10.88 6.21 8.58
N GLY A 62 -9.93 5.28 8.58
CA GLY A 62 -9.13 4.94 7.42
C GLY A 62 -9.86 3.96 6.50
N ILE A 63 -10.44 4.44 5.39
CA ILE A 63 -10.87 3.57 4.28
C ILE A 63 -9.66 3.17 3.40
N PHE A 64 -8.42 3.39 3.86
CA PHE A 64 -7.21 3.11 3.13
C PHE A 64 -6.15 2.50 4.02
N SER A 65 -5.22 1.76 3.40
CA SER A 65 -4.10 0.99 3.97
C SER A 65 -3.33 1.61 5.16
N THR A 66 -3.48 2.91 5.42
CA THR A 66 -2.98 3.62 6.59
C THR A 66 -4.05 4.62 7.04
N ASP A 67 -4.51 4.52 8.28
CA ASP A 67 -5.50 5.47 8.79
C ASP A 67 -4.86 6.86 8.92
N PRO A 68 -5.58 7.94 8.60
CA PRO A 68 -5.09 9.29 8.87
C PRO A 68 -4.83 9.43 10.37
N VAL A 69 -3.61 9.81 10.73
CA VAL A 69 -3.16 9.98 12.11
C VAL A 69 -3.03 11.46 12.44
N THR A 70 -3.51 11.80 13.62
CA THR A 70 -3.34 13.10 14.26
C THR A 70 -2.70 12.86 15.61
N PHE A 71 -1.65 13.58 15.97
CA PHE A 71 -1.12 13.50 17.34
C PHE A 71 -1.81 14.55 18.21
N GLU A 72 -2.23 14.15 19.40
CA GLU A 72 -2.99 14.99 20.32
C GLU A 72 -2.39 14.95 21.72
N LEU A 73 -2.40 16.12 22.36
CA LEU A 73 -2.26 16.27 23.80
C LEU A 73 -3.64 16.49 24.39
N ARG A 74 -4.01 15.69 25.39
CA ARG A 74 -5.29 15.81 26.09
C ARG A 74 -5.09 15.98 27.58
N ASN A 75 -5.89 16.81 28.24
CA ASN A 75 -5.83 16.91 29.70
C ASN A 75 -6.51 15.70 30.37
N ARG A 76 -6.48 15.67 31.71
CA ARG A 76 -7.13 14.65 32.54
C ARG A 76 -8.65 14.52 32.35
N TYR A 77 -9.28 15.51 31.72
CA TYR A 77 -10.71 15.51 31.42
C TYR A 77 -11.02 15.06 30.00
N GLY A 78 -10.01 14.97 29.12
CA GLY A 78 -10.17 14.56 27.72
C GLY A 78 -10.25 15.70 26.73
N ALA A 79 -10.19 16.95 27.19
CA ALA A 79 -10.14 18.10 26.30
C ALA A 79 -8.83 18.09 25.51
N VAL A 80 -8.93 18.31 24.19
CA VAL A 80 -7.76 18.45 23.32
C VAL A 80 -7.10 19.79 23.62
N LEU A 81 -5.86 19.72 24.08
CA LEU A 81 -5.04 20.87 24.41
C LEU A 81 -4.29 21.37 23.18
N ALA A 82 -3.76 20.43 22.38
CA ALA A 82 -3.07 20.73 21.14
C ALA A 82 -3.10 19.51 20.22
N ASN A 83 -3.12 19.73 18.91
CA ASN A 83 -3.07 18.67 17.91
C ASN A 83 -2.18 19.04 16.71
N THR A 84 -1.75 18.02 15.97
CA THR A 84 -1.07 18.22 14.68
C THR A 84 -2.07 18.34 13.55
N PRO A 85 -1.64 18.78 12.35
CA PRO A 85 -2.35 18.44 11.13
C PRO A 85 -2.45 16.92 10.95
N VAL A 86 -3.42 16.51 10.14
CA VAL A 86 -3.65 15.11 9.76
C VAL A 86 -2.56 14.63 8.79
N ALA A 87 -1.99 13.44 9.01
CA ALA A 87 -0.97 12.82 8.15
C ALA A 87 -1.05 11.28 8.16
N ASP A 88 -0.31 10.59 7.28
CA ASP A 88 -0.29 9.11 7.27
C ASP A 88 0.36 8.55 8.56
N HIS A 89 1.40 9.23 9.04
CA HIS A 89 2.15 8.87 10.24
C HIS A 89 2.60 10.13 11.00
N VAL A 90 2.86 9.98 12.29
CA VAL A 90 3.42 11.07 13.12
C VAL A 90 4.50 10.52 14.04
N ALA A 91 5.70 11.08 13.95
CA ALA A 91 6.75 10.90 14.95
C ALA A 91 6.71 12.04 15.96
N VAL A 92 6.99 11.76 17.23
CA VAL A 92 6.86 12.77 18.30
C VAL A 92 8.06 12.79 19.22
N PHE A 93 8.47 14.00 19.60
CA PHE A 93 9.48 14.25 20.62
C PHE A 93 8.91 15.24 21.65
N CYS A 94 8.53 14.71 22.81
CA CYS A 94 7.84 15.47 23.84
C CYS A 94 8.42 15.16 25.22
N PRO A 95 9.59 15.75 25.58
CA PRO A 95 10.13 15.66 26.94
C PRO A 95 9.23 16.35 27.98
N HIS A 96 8.53 17.42 27.59
CA HIS A 96 7.60 18.16 28.47
C HIS A 96 6.36 18.57 27.70
N ALA A 97 5.24 18.82 28.40
CA ALA A 97 4.01 19.31 27.76
C ALA A 97 4.22 20.67 27.06
N SER A 98 5.14 21.50 27.59
CA SER A 98 5.52 22.78 26.98
C SER A 98 6.55 22.70 25.86
N PHE A 99 7.17 21.53 25.69
CA PHE A 99 8.17 21.27 24.66
C PHE A 99 7.82 19.96 23.97
N CYS A 100 6.85 20.03 23.06
CA CYS A 100 6.36 18.90 22.32
C CYS A 100 6.40 19.22 20.82
N TRP A 101 7.20 18.45 20.10
CA TRP A 101 7.35 18.55 18.66
C TRP A 101 6.79 17.31 18.01
N ALA A 102 6.02 17.51 16.96
CA ALA A 102 5.50 16.43 16.16
C ALA A 102 5.92 16.60 14.71
N PHE A 103 6.29 15.49 14.10
CA PHE A 103 6.78 15.40 12.74
C PHE A 103 5.79 14.51 11.98
N PRO A 104 4.69 15.08 11.46
CA PRO A 104 3.80 14.34 10.58
C PRO A 104 4.57 13.98 9.31
N TYR A 105 4.45 12.77 8.81
CA TYR A 105 5.09 12.35 7.56
C TYR A 105 4.18 11.38 6.81
N GLY A 106 4.42 11.26 5.51
CA GLY A 106 3.62 10.38 4.66
C GLY A 106 4.38 9.96 3.42
N SER A 107 3.77 9.07 2.64
CA SER A 107 4.38 8.47 1.44
C SER A 107 4.82 9.51 0.40
N THR A 108 4.18 10.69 0.37
CA THR A 108 4.45 11.78 -0.58
C THR A 108 5.25 12.95 -0.01
N ASN A 109 5.48 12.99 1.32
CA ASN A 109 6.21 14.07 2.00
C ASN A 109 7.22 13.50 3.01
N PRO A 110 8.44 13.12 2.57
CA PRO A 110 9.47 12.56 3.45
C PRO A 110 10.20 13.61 4.30
N PHE A 111 10.05 14.91 3.99
CA PHE A 111 10.68 16.01 4.72
C PHE A 111 9.61 16.92 5.28
N VAL A 112 9.36 16.83 6.59
CA VAL A 112 8.38 17.70 7.25
C VAL A 112 9.07 18.47 8.36
N SER A 113 8.91 19.80 8.30
CA SER A 113 9.27 20.71 9.37
C SER A 113 8.48 20.32 10.62
N GLY A 114 9.17 20.10 11.74
CA GLY A 114 8.50 19.79 13.00
C GLY A 114 7.46 20.86 13.35
N TYR A 115 6.30 20.41 13.80
CA TYR A 115 5.26 21.26 14.35
C TYR A 115 5.48 21.34 15.86
N LYS A 116 5.81 22.54 16.35
CA LYS A 116 5.76 22.82 17.79
C LYS A 116 4.29 22.87 18.18
N LEU A 117 3.87 21.96 19.06
CA LEU A 117 2.55 22.03 19.68
C LEU A 117 2.59 23.22 20.65
N ASP A 118 1.92 24.31 20.29
CA ASP A 118 2.03 25.59 20.98
C ASP A 118 1.37 25.51 22.36
N SER A 119 2.19 25.27 23.38
CA SER A 119 1.75 25.14 24.75
C SER A 119 1.39 26.44 25.43
N GLU A 120 1.82 27.57 24.87
CA GLU A 120 1.68 28.89 25.49
C GLU A 120 0.24 29.41 25.39
N ASN A 121 -0.53 28.88 24.43
CA ASN A 121 -1.94 29.19 24.22
C ASN A 121 -2.90 28.07 24.68
N ILE A 122 -2.40 27.09 25.44
CA ILE A 122 -3.21 25.97 25.93
C ILE A 122 -4.05 26.39 27.13
N ASP A 123 -5.37 26.23 27.02
CA ASP A 123 -6.27 26.25 28.16
C ASP A 123 -6.19 24.93 28.94
N TRP A 124 -5.31 24.90 29.94
CA TRP A 124 -5.08 23.71 30.78
C TRP A 124 -6.32 23.31 31.59
N GLU A 125 -7.22 24.25 31.86
CA GLU A 125 -8.43 24.04 32.66
C GLU A 125 -9.68 23.72 31.82
N ALA A 126 -9.52 23.59 30.50
CA ALA A 126 -10.61 23.25 29.59
C ALA A 126 -11.35 21.98 30.07
N GLY A 127 -12.63 22.13 30.44
CA GLY A 127 -13.49 21.00 30.78
C GLY A 127 -13.85 20.19 29.54
N SER A 128 -14.09 18.87 29.70
CA SER A 128 -14.81 18.15 28.64
C SER A 128 -16.25 18.65 28.59
N GLN A 129 -16.81 18.80 27.39
CA GLN A 129 -18.21 19.20 27.25
C GLN A 129 -19.21 18.08 27.63
N HIS A 130 -18.71 16.86 27.92
CA HIS A 130 -19.53 15.68 28.16
C HIS A 130 -19.02 14.81 29.32
N ASP A 131 -19.89 14.56 30.30
CA ASP A 131 -19.59 13.77 31.51
C ASP A 131 -19.33 12.28 31.23
N ASN A 132 -20.00 11.71 30.22
CA ASN A 132 -19.84 10.29 29.85
C ASN A 132 -18.44 9.97 29.27
N GLU A 133 -17.84 10.93 28.55
CA GLU A 133 -16.49 10.78 27.99
C GLU A 133 -15.42 10.73 29.09
N ARG A 134 -15.65 11.48 30.17
CA ARG A 134 -14.73 11.56 31.31
C ARG A 134 -14.55 10.20 32.00
N GLU A 135 -15.62 9.43 32.11
CA GLU A 135 -15.57 8.09 32.72
C GLU A 135 -14.89 7.07 31.80
N SER A 136 -15.18 7.09 30.49
CA SER A 136 -14.49 6.25 29.50
C SER A 136 -13.00 6.54 29.43
N LEU A 137 -12.61 7.82 29.42
CA LEU A 137 -11.21 8.24 29.43
C LEU A 137 -10.51 7.85 30.74
N ARG A 138 -11.19 7.98 31.88
CA ARG A 138 -10.63 7.57 33.17
C ARG A 138 -10.33 6.08 33.22
N ARG A 139 -11.23 5.24 32.68
CA ARG A 139 -10.99 3.80 32.53
C ARG A 139 -9.79 3.53 31.62
N TYR A 140 -9.71 4.24 30.50
CA TYR A 140 -8.59 4.13 29.56
C TYR A 140 -7.24 4.52 30.18
N LEU A 141 -7.20 5.59 30.99
CA LEU A 141 -5.97 6.01 31.66
C LEU A 141 -5.50 4.98 32.69
N ASN A 142 -6.43 4.30 33.36
CA ASN A 142 -6.18 3.29 34.39
C ASN A 142 -5.89 1.89 33.82
N ASP A 143 -6.18 1.62 32.55
CA ASP A 143 -5.82 0.37 31.90
C ASP A 143 -4.30 0.35 31.67
N SER A 144 -3.62 -0.60 32.31
CA SER A 144 -2.17 -0.80 32.19
C SER A 144 -1.77 -1.53 30.93
N ASN A 145 -2.73 -2.10 30.18
CA ASN A 145 -2.46 -2.76 28.92
C ASN A 145 -2.44 -1.72 27.79
N GLU A 146 -1.38 -1.73 26.98
CA GLU A 146 -1.26 -0.98 25.72
C GLU A 146 -2.25 -1.52 24.66
N LYS A 147 -3.55 -1.45 24.93
CA LYS A 147 -4.58 -1.92 24.00
C LYS A 147 -5.08 -0.80 23.09
N ILE A 148 -5.21 -1.15 21.82
CA ILE A 148 -5.86 -0.39 20.76
C ILE A 148 -7.33 -0.18 21.16
N LEU A 149 -7.76 1.08 21.17
CA LEU A 149 -9.01 1.60 21.74
C LEU A 149 -10.27 1.26 20.92
N HIS A 150 -10.42 0.01 20.48
CA HIS A 150 -11.63 -0.42 19.81
C HIS A 150 -12.82 -0.62 20.76
N ASP A 151 -12.57 -0.71 22.09
CA ASP A 151 -13.56 -1.09 23.11
C ASP A 151 -14.13 0.08 23.94
N TYR A 152 -13.60 1.30 23.77
CA TYR A 152 -14.05 2.47 24.55
C TYR A 152 -14.80 3.46 23.65
N ASP A 153 -16.05 3.79 24.01
CA ASP A 153 -16.83 4.83 23.35
C ASP A 153 -16.33 6.21 23.78
N LEU A 154 -15.23 6.67 23.17
CA LEU A 154 -14.90 8.09 23.14
C LEU A 154 -15.73 8.72 22.02
N ASN A 155 -16.63 9.63 22.39
CA ASN A 155 -17.26 10.50 21.41
C ASN A 155 -16.18 11.44 20.86
N TYR A 156 -16.07 11.52 19.54
CA TYR A 156 -15.20 12.49 18.86
C TYR A 156 -16.09 13.64 18.38
N PRO A 157 -16.36 14.66 19.21
CA PRO A 157 -17.32 15.72 18.91
C PRO A 157 -16.98 16.46 17.60
N GLU A 158 -15.70 16.49 17.26
CA GLU A 158 -15.10 17.06 16.04
C GLU A 158 -15.59 16.36 14.75
N PHE A 159 -15.99 15.09 14.84
CA PHE A 159 -16.54 14.31 13.73
C PHE A 159 -18.07 14.26 13.72
N THR A 160 -18.74 14.61 14.82
CA THR A 160 -20.22 14.56 14.93
C THR A 160 -20.94 15.83 14.48
N LYS A 161 -20.25 16.99 14.43
CA LYS A 161 -20.96 18.28 14.26
C LYS A 161 -21.19 18.71 12.81
N ASP A 162 -20.41 18.21 11.85
CA ASP A 162 -20.68 18.48 10.43
C ASP A 162 -20.80 17.18 9.63
N HIS A 163 -21.86 17.06 8.85
CA HIS A 163 -22.04 15.99 7.85
C HIS A 163 -20.93 15.98 6.77
N SER A 164 -19.96 16.91 6.86
CA SER A 164 -18.75 16.96 6.04
C SER A 164 -17.92 15.67 6.17
N GLY A 165 -17.75 15.13 7.39
CA GLY A 165 -17.03 13.87 7.61
C GLY A 165 -17.66 12.71 6.85
N PHE A 166 -18.99 12.60 6.84
CA PHE A 166 -19.71 11.59 6.05
C PHE A 166 -19.63 11.81 4.53
N ILE A 167 -19.58 13.06 4.08
CA ILE A 167 -19.40 13.41 2.65
C ILE A 167 -17.98 13.06 2.20
N GLU A 168 -16.97 13.34 3.03
CA GLU A 168 -15.58 12.95 2.80
C GLU A 168 -15.41 11.44 2.80
N VAL A 169 -16.06 10.73 3.73
CA VAL A 169 -16.13 9.26 3.76
C VAL A 169 -16.78 8.71 2.49
N LYS A 170 -17.89 9.29 2.00
CA LYS A 170 -18.52 8.86 0.73
C LYS A 170 -17.63 9.11 -0.48
N LYS A 171 -16.95 10.26 -0.54
CA LYS A 171 -15.98 10.56 -1.61
C LYS A 171 -14.79 9.61 -1.53
N ALA A 172 -14.26 9.37 -0.33
CA ALA A 172 -13.22 8.40 -0.08
C ALA A 172 -13.65 7.03 -0.60
N LEU A 173 -14.85 6.54 -0.26
CA LEU A 173 -15.36 5.23 -0.69
C LEU A 173 -15.40 5.05 -2.23
N VAL A 174 -15.66 6.10 -3.01
CA VAL A 174 -15.60 6.05 -4.48
C VAL A 174 -14.18 6.21 -5.01
N ILE A 175 -13.37 7.07 -4.38
CA ILE A 175 -11.98 7.31 -4.75
C ILE A 175 -11.09 6.12 -4.34
N SER A 176 -11.49 5.31 -3.35
CA SER A 176 -10.69 4.23 -2.79
C SER A 176 -10.39 3.11 -3.76
N PRO A 177 -11.38 2.54 -4.46
CA PRO A 177 -11.11 1.57 -5.50
C PRO A 177 -10.22 2.14 -6.60
N ILE A 178 -10.38 3.43 -6.94
CA ILE A 178 -9.61 4.08 -8.00
C ILE A 178 -8.16 4.25 -7.57
N LEU A 179 -7.88 4.75 -6.36
CA LEU A 179 -6.53 4.92 -5.84
C LEU A 179 -5.84 3.58 -5.58
N ILE A 180 -6.54 2.56 -5.08
CA ILE A 180 -6.01 1.19 -4.95
C ILE A 180 -5.65 0.65 -6.33
N LEU A 181 -6.55 0.79 -7.30
CA LEU A 181 -6.27 0.38 -8.68
C LEU A 181 -5.08 1.16 -9.25
N PHE A 182 -4.93 2.44 -8.94
CA PHE A 182 -3.84 3.30 -9.43
C PHE A 182 -2.49 3.00 -8.77
N ASP A 183 -2.46 2.78 -7.45
CA ASP A 183 -1.27 2.35 -6.71
C ASP A 183 -0.76 1.01 -7.24
N LYS A 184 -1.68 0.05 -7.45
CA LYS A 184 -1.34 -1.24 -8.04
C LYS A 184 -1.16 -1.17 -9.55
N PHE A 185 -1.65 -0.14 -10.24
CA PHE A 185 -1.56 0.00 -11.69
C PHE A 185 -0.11 0.06 -12.14
N PHE A 186 0.75 0.83 -11.47
CA PHE A 186 2.16 0.91 -11.85
C PHE A 186 2.90 -0.40 -11.63
N VAL A 187 2.63 -1.10 -10.53
CA VAL A 187 3.19 -2.44 -10.27
C VAL A 187 2.73 -3.44 -11.34
N LEU A 188 1.44 -3.44 -11.67
CA LEU A 188 0.87 -4.31 -12.70
C LEU A 188 1.39 -3.97 -14.10
N LEU A 189 1.49 -2.69 -14.44
CA LEU A 189 2.03 -2.21 -15.70
C LEU A 189 3.49 -2.63 -15.85
N PHE A 190 4.27 -2.47 -14.78
CA PHE A 190 5.67 -2.90 -14.75
C PHE A 190 5.80 -4.42 -14.92
N LEU A 191 5.03 -5.22 -14.17
CA LEU A 191 4.99 -6.68 -14.34
C LEU A 191 4.54 -7.08 -15.75
N PHE A 192 3.56 -6.38 -16.32
CA PHE A 192 3.09 -6.62 -17.69
C PHE A 192 4.20 -6.34 -18.71
N ILE A 193 4.89 -5.21 -18.61
CA ILE A 193 6.05 -4.89 -19.46
C ILE A 193 7.09 -5.99 -19.34
N LEU A 194 7.44 -6.41 -18.11
CA LEU A 194 8.38 -7.50 -17.90
C LEU A 194 7.92 -8.81 -18.57
N THR A 195 6.64 -9.16 -18.49
CA THR A 195 6.15 -10.38 -19.18
C THR A 195 6.18 -10.28 -20.71
N ILE A 196 6.11 -9.08 -21.30
CA ILE A 196 6.17 -8.88 -22.75
C ILE A 196 7.61 -8.97 -23.28
N VAL A 197 8.59 -8.50 -22.52
CA VAL A 197 10.01 -8.48 -22.96
C VAL A 197 10.51 -9.84 -23.46
N PRO A 198 10.30 -10.99 -22.77
CA PRO A 198 10.72 -12.29 -23.29
C PRO A 198 10.05 -12.66 -24.61
N PHE A 199 8.80 -12.25 -24.83
CA PHE A 199 8.13 -12.47 -26.10
C PHE A 199 8.77 -11.67 -27.23
N PHE A 200 9.12 -10.41 -26.97
CA PHE A 200 9.81 -9.56 -27.91
C PHE A 200 11.21 -10.09 -28.23
N LEU A 201 11.99 -10.46 -27.20
CA LEU A 201 13.31 -11.08 -27.34
C LEU A 201 13.24 -12.40 -28.11
N TYR A 202 12.26 -13.25 -27.81
CA TYR A 202 12.05 -14.49 -28.55
C TYR A 202 11.75 -14.23 -30.03
N TRP A 203 10.83 -13.30 -30.30
CA TRP A 203 10.48 -12.91 -31.67
C TRP A 203 11.70 -12.36 -32.42
N LEU A 204 12.49 -11.51 -31.75
CA LEU A 204 13.70 -10.92 -32.26
C LEU A 204 14.71 -12.01 -32.61
N PHE A 205 15.17 -12.81 -31.66
CA PHE A 205 16.32 -13.71 -31.87
C PHE A 205 15.99 -15.04 -32.56
N PHE A 206 14.83 -15.62 -32.31
CA PHE A 206 14.54 -17.01 -32.69
C PHE A 206 13.57 -17.12 -33.85
N ARG A 207 12.68 -16.14 -34.03
CA ARG A 207 11.62 -16.21 -35.05
C ARG A 207 11.96 -15.46 -36.33
N LYS A 208 12.60 -14.29 -36.23
CA LYS A 208 12.95 -13.49 -37.40
C LYS A 208 14.13 -14.11 -38.14
N LYS A 209 13.99 -14.32 -39.45
CA LYS A 209 15.11 -14.75 -40.31
C LYS A 209 15.98 -13.53 -40.61
N TRP A 210 17.02 -13.31 -39.79
CA TRP A 210 17.94 -12.17 -39.95
C TRP A 210 18.92 -12.33 -41.11
N THR A 211 19.34 -13.56 -41.38
CA THR A 211 20.43 -13.83 -42.32
C THR A 211 20.30 -15.23 -42.92
N SER A 212 20.80 -15.41 -44.15
CA SER A 212 20.99 -16.69 -44.81
C SER A 212 22.29 -17.38 -44.39
N ASN A 213 23.26 -16.65 -43.82
CA ASN A 213 24.54 -17.21 -43.41
C ASN A 213 24.38 -18.09 -42.16
N GLY A 214 24.71 -19.38 -42.31
CA GLY A 214 24.55 -20.37 -41.25
C GLY A 214 25.40 -20.13 -40.00
N HIS A 215 26.58 -19.53 -40.13
CA HIS A 215 27.45 -19.21 -38.99
C HIS A 215 26.87 -18.05 -38.18
N LEU A 216 26.50 -16.95 -38.86
CA LEU A 216 25.89 -15.79 -38.22
C LEU A 216 24.55 -16.14 -37.55
N LYS A 217 23.75 -17.01 -38.18
CA LYS A 217 22.51 -17.53 -37.57
C LYS A 217 22.77 -18.27 -36.26
N ARG A 218 23.81 -19.11 -36.19
CA ARG A 218 24.20 -19.81 -34.95
C ARG A 218 24.63 -18.82 -33.86
N MET A 219 25.45 -17.81 -34.19
CA MET A 219 25.86 -16.79 -33.22
C MET A 219 24.67 -16.00 -32.67
N ILE A 220 23.72 -15.59 -33.52
CA ILE A 220 22.50 -14.88 -33.10
C ILE A 220 21.67 -15.74 -32.13
N LEU A 221 21.55 -17.04 -32.39
CA LEU A 221 20.82 -17.97 -31.51
C LEU A 221 21.50 -18.15 -30.15
N VAL A 222 22.83 -18.31 -30.11
CA VAL A 222 23.59 -18.42 -28.85
C VAL A 222 23.49 -17.14 -28.05
N PHE A 223 23.69 -15.99 -28.68
CA PHE A 223 23.55 -14.68 -28.05
C PHE A 223 22.14 -14.46 -27.51
N GLY A 224 21.12 -14.74 -28.33
CA GLY A 224 19.71 -14.65 -27.90
C GLY A 224 19.41 -15.57 -26.72
N GLY A 225 20.00 -16.76 -26.67
CA GLY A 225 19.88 -17.69 -25.55
C GLY A 225 20.47 -17.13 -24.25
N MET A 226 21.68 -16.54 -24.31
CA MET A 226 22.31 -15.90 -23.15
C MET A 226 21.50 -14.69 -22.66
N VAL A 227 20.99 -13.87 -23.57
CA VAL A 227 20.13 -12.72 -23.22
C VAL A 227 18.84 -13.19 -22.54
N MET A 228 18.20 -14.25 -23.04
CA MET A 228 17.00 -14.82 -22.42
C MET A 228 17.28 -15.39 -21.02
N LEU A 229 18.41 -16.08 -20.84
CA LEU A 229 18.81 -16.61 -19.54
C LEU A 229 19.06 -15.48 -18.53
N GLY A 230 19.83 -14.46 -18.92
CA GLY A 230 20.10 -13.30 -18.08
C GLY A 230 18.82 -12.54 -17.72
N TYR A 231 17.91 -12.40 -18.68
CA TYR A 231 16.59 -11.81 -18.44
C TYR A 231 15.78 -12.64 -17.43
N SER A 232 15.75 -13.97 -17.54
CA SER A 232 15.06 -14.84 -16.60
C SER A 232 15.60 -14.71 -15.17
N VAL A 233 16.92 -14.63 -15.01
CA VAL A 233 17.53 -14.40 -13.69
C VAL A 233 17.14 -13.04 -13.13
N CYS A 234 17.25 -11.98 -13.94
CA CYS A 234 16.84 -10.62 -13.54
C CYS A 234 15.36 -10.56 -13.15
N TYR A 235 14.49 -11.19 -13.94
CA TYR A 235 13.05 -11.28 -13.67
C TYR A 235 12.76 -11.97 -12.34
N CYS A 236 13.44 -13.08 -12.03
CA CYS A 236 13.31 -13.76 -10.74
C CYS A 236 13.75 -12.87 -9.57
N ILE A 237 14.88 -12.17 -9.69
CA ILE A 237 15.36 -11.24 -8.65
C ILE A 237 14.36 -10.11 -8.42
N VAL A 238 13.86 -9.50 -9.50
CA VAL A 238 12.87 -8.43 -9.43
C VAL A 238 11.57 -8.92 -8.78
N LEU A 239 11.11 -10.13 -9.10
CA LEU A 239 9.94 -10.72 -8.44
C LEU A 239 10.15 -10.94 -6.94
N VAL A 240 11.35 -11.37 -6.52
CA VAL A 240 11.69 -11.53 -5.10
C VAL A 240 11.71 -10.17 -4.39
N ILE A 241 12.34 -9.16 -4.99
CA ILE A 241 12.39 -7.80 -4.43
C ILE A 241 10.98 -7.23 -4.32
N ILE A 242 10.17 -7.31 -5.37
CA ILE A 242 8.78 -6.82 -5.34
C ILE A 242 7.94 -7.59 -4.33
N GLY A 243 8.06 -8.92 -4.27
CA GLY A 243 7.36 -9.75 -3.29
C GLY A 243 7.70 -9.34 -1.85
N PHE A 244 8.99 -9.09 -1.58
CA PHE A 244 9.47 -8.67 -0.27
C PHE A 244 9.03 -7.25 0.08
N THR A 245 9.25 -6.28 -0.82
CA THR A 245 8.99 -4.85 -0.56
C THR A 245 7.51 -4.53 -0.43
N PHE A 246 6.65 -5.14 -1.25
CA PHE A 246 5.23 -4.82 -1.29
C PHE A 246 4.37 -5.75 -0.42
N SER A 247 4.99 -6.67 0.33
CA SER A 247 4.29 -7.74 1.04
C SER A 247 3.28 -8.49 0.15
N THR A 248 3.48 -8.44 -1.17
CA THR A 248 2.57 -9.07 -2.12
C THR A 248 2.71 -10.57 -1.94
N PRO A 249 1.64 -11.28 -1.56
CA PRO A 249 1.75 -12.66 -1.17
C PRO A 249 2.33 -13.48 -2.31
N VAL A 250 3.18 -14.42 -1.92
CA VAL A 250 3.91 -15.39 -2.75
C VAL A 250 3.03 -15.98 -3.87
N LEU A 251 1.71 -16.06 -3.67
CA LEU A 251 0.74 -16.50 -4.67
C LEU A 251 0.74 -15.68 -5.96
N CYS A 252 0.88 -14.34 -5.92
CA CYS A 252 0.95 -13.49 -7.12
C CYS A 252 2.19 -13.81 -7.97
N VAL A 253 3.33 -13.99 -7.29
CA VAL A 253 4.59 -14.38 -7.90
C VAL A 253 4.47 -15.79 -8.50
N LEU A 254 3.85 -16.72 -7.76
CA LEU A 254 3.59 -18.08 -8.20
C LEU A 254 2.70 -18.12 -9.46
N VAL A 255 1.63 -17.32 -9.47
CA VAL A 255 0.71 -17.18 -10.62
C VAL A 255 1.45 -16.60 -11.82
N ALA A 256 2.27 -15.56 -11.65
CA ALA A 256 3.08 -15.00 -12.73
C ALA A 256 4.06 -16.04 -13.31
N VAL A 257 4.70 -16.83 -12.45
CA VAL A 257 5.60 -17.93 -12.85
C VAL A 257 4.82 -19.04 -13.59
N ILE A 258 3.66 -19.46 -13.09
CA ILE A 258 2.81 -20.46 -13.75
C ILE A 258 2.33 -19.95 -15.12
N CYS A 259 1.93 -18.68 -15.22
CA CYS A 259 1.57 -18.06 -16.49
C CYS A 259 2.77 -18.02 -17.47
N ALA A 260 3.97 -17.67 -17.00
CA ALA A 260 5.17 -17.66 -17.82
C ALA A 260 5.54 -19.07 -18.31
N LEU A 261 5.48 -20.08 -17.43
CA LEU A 261 5.77 -21.48 -17.76
C LEU A 261 4.75 -22.10 -18.72
N THR A 262 3.46 -21.83 -18.52
CA THR A 262 2.39 -22.33 -19.41
C THR A 262 2.42 -21.66 -20.79
N LEU A 263 2.76 -20.38 -20.86
CA LEU A 263 3.00 -19.69 -22.14
C LEU A 263 4.27 -20.21 -22.83
N GLY A 264 5.35 -20.42 -22.08
CA GLY A 264 6.62 -20.95 -22.58
C GLY A 264 6.51 -22.38 -23.13
N SER A 265 5.87 -23.30 -22.41
CA SER A 265 5.68 -24.69 -22.84
C SER A 265 4.82 -24.81 -24.10
N GLY A 266 3.80 -23.95 -24.22
CA GLY A 266 2.98 -23.85 -25.42
C GLY A 266 3.76 -23.39 -26.66
N PHE A 267 4.83 -22.62 -26.47
CA PHE A 267 5.74 -22.21 -27.54
C PHE A 267 6.69 -23.33 -27.95
N LEU A 268 7.30 -24.02 -26.97
CA LEU A 268 8.27 -25.11 -27.21
C LEU A 268 7.66 -26.25 -28.05
N ASN A 269 6.44 -26.65 -27.72
CA ASN A 269 5.71 -27.68 -28.46
C ASN A 269 5.38 -27.27 -29.90
N LYS A 270 5.27 -25.96 -30.19
CA LYS A 270 4.99 -25.46 -31.53
C LYS A 270 6.25 -25.42 -32.40
N THR A 271 7.40 -25.07 -31.83
CA THR A 271 8.70 -25.14 -32.51
C THR A 271 9.08 -26.56 -32.86
N ASN A 272 8.85 -27.53 -31.97
CA ASN A 272 9.15 -28.94 -32.26
C ASN A 272 8.29 -29.50 -33.41
N ARG A 273 7.00 -29.13 -33.48
CA ARG A 273 6.12 -29.53 -34.60
C ARG A 273 6.51 -28.93 -35.95
N LEU A 274 7.08 -27.72 -35.95
CA LEU A 274 7.53 -27.07 -37.18
C LEU A 274 8.85 -27.67 -37.69
N ASN A 275 9.71 -28.13 -36.78
CA ASN A 275 10.97 -28.79 -37.14
C ASN A 275 10.80 -30.26 -37.54
N SER A 276 9.69 -30.92 -37.15
CA SER A 276 9.39 -32.30 -37.54
C SER A 276 8.59 -32.41 -38.84
N ALA A 277 8.16 -31.27 -39.42
CA ALA A 277 7.30 -31.22 -40.60
C ALA A 277 8.01 -30.67 -41.87
N GLY A 278 9.30 -30.38 -41.78
CA GLY A 278 10.15 -30.00 -42.90
C GLY A 278 11.46 -30.74 -42.83
#